data_AF-H5SIQ0-F1
#
_entry.id   AF-H5SIQ0-F1
#
_cell.length_a   1.000
_cell.length_b   1.000
_cell.length_c   1.000
_cell.angle_alpha   90.00
_cell.angle_beta   90.00
_cell.angle_gamma   90.00
#
_symmetry.space_group_name_H-M   'P 1'
#
loop_
_entity.id
_entity.type
_entity.pdbx_description
1 polymer ?
#
loop_
_entity_poly.entity_id
_entity_poly.type
_entity_poly.pdbx_seq_one_letter_code
_entity_poly.pdbx_strand_id
1 'polypeptide(L)' 'MTSPARVITSFIVRIVQDSPEGEAPASPPRWRGIVRHLQSGREYHFLDVNDLALFIAEYIPKVKRFS' A
#
# COMPACT_ATOMS: atom_id res chain seq x y z
N MET A 1 -5.29 -5.84 -36.31
CA MET A 1 -4.96 -6.73 -35.17
C MET A 1 -4.82 -5.86 -33.93
N THR A 2 -5.77 -5.92 -33.01
CA THR A 2 -5.72 -5.18 -31.73
C THR A 2 -4.81 -5.92 -30.76
N SER A 3 -3.80 -5.24 -30.22
CA SER A 3 -2.95 -5.78 -29.14
C SER A 3 -3.83 -6.13 -27.93
N PRO A 4 -3.63 -7.27 -27.26
CA PRO A 4 -4.41 -7.60 -26.07
C PRO A 4 -4.27 -6.47 -25.04
N ALA A 5 -5.40 -5.97 -24.55
CA ALA A 5 -5.41 -4.90 -23.56
C ALA A 5 -4.64 -5.36 -22.32
N ARG A 6 -3.55 -4.66 -21.99
CA ARG A 6 -2.74 -4.97 -20.80
C ARG A 6 -3.55 -4.60 -19.56
N VAL A 7 -3.91 -5.59 -18.75
CA VAL A 7 -4.56 -5.33 -17.47
C VAL A 7 -3.51 -4.83 -16.49
N ILE A 8 -3.59 -3.56 -16.12
CA ILE A 8 -2.73 -2.94 -15.11
C ILE A 8 -3.48 -2.98 -13.77
N THR A 9 -2.81 -3.46 -12.72
CA THR A 9 -3.28 -3.38 -11.33
C THR A 9 -2.51 -2.25 -10.65
N SER A 10 -3.22 -1.31 -10.01
CA SER A 10 -2.62 -0.04 -9.57
C SER A 10 -2.94 0.24 -8.11
N PHE A 11 -1.96 0.76 -7.38
CA PHE A 11 -2.08 1.11 -5.97
C PHE A 11 -1.59 2.54 -5.74
N ILE A 12 -2.21 3.23 -4.78
CA ILE A 12 -1.67 4.45 -4.18
C ILE A 12 -1.25 4.11 -2.76
N VAL A 13 0.00 4.42 -2.42
CA VAL A 13 0.52 4.31 -1.05
C VAL A 13 0.81 5.70 -0.52
N ARG A 14 0.31 6.01 0.67
CA ARG A 14 0.61 7.25 1.40
C ARG A 14 1.26 6.88 2.72
N ILE A 15 2.39 7.50 3.02
CA ILE A 15 3.07 7.37 4.32
C ILE A 15 3.15 8.78 4.88
N VAL A 16 2.57 8.97 6.07
CA VAL A 16 2.45 10.26 6.72
C VAL A 16 3.21 10.22 8.04
N GLN A 17 4.02 11.22 8.26
CA GLN A 17 4.64 11.51 9.54
C GLN A 17 3.79 12.57 10.23
N ASP A 18 3.13 12.22 11.33
CA ASP A 18 2.46 13.21 12.16
C ASP A 18 3.54 13.87 13.04
N SER A 19 3.98 15.07 12.65
CA SER A 19 4.86 15.92 13.46
C SER A 19 4.01 16.81 14.37
N PRO A 20 4.25 16.85 15.69
CA PRO A 20 3.59 17.82 16.55
C PRO A 20 4.02 19.24 16.12
N GLU A 21 3.06 20.12 15.82
CA GLU A 21 3.33 21.54 15.62
C GLU A 21 3.62 22.17 17.00
N GLY A 22 4.83 22.71 17.16
CA GLY A 22 5.25 23.45 18.36
C GLY A 22 6.02 22.63 19.40
N GLU A 23 7.24 23.08 19.68
CA GLU A 23 8.15 22.73 20.78
C GLU A 23 8.55 21.25 21.01
N ALA A 24 9.82 20.98 20.66
CA ALA A 24 10.73 19.89 21.05
C ALA A 24 10.17 18.44 21.18
N PRO A 25 10.70 17.46 20.43
CA PRO A 25 10.20 16.09 20.46
C PRO A 25 10.64 15.38 21.75
N ALA A 26 9.76 15.33 22.75
CA ALA A 26 9.87 14.35 23.84
C ALA A 26 9.42 12.94 23.40
N SER A 27 8.85 12.79 22.19
CA SER A 27 8.33 11.53 21.65
C SER A 27 8.82 11.28 20.22
N PRO A 28 9.07 10.02 19.85
CA PRO A 28 9.37 9.67 18.47
C PRO A 28 8.19 10.03 17.55
N PRO A 29 8.46 10.38 16.28
CA PRO A 29 7.42 10.73 15.33
C PRO A 29 6.46 9.56 15.11
N ARG A 30 5.15 9.88 15.01
CA ARG A 30 4.13 8.87 14.73
C ARG A 30 3.97 8.74 13.22
N TRP A 31 4.32 7.57 12.70
CA TRP A 31 4.16 7.23 11.29
C TRP A 31 2.86 6.46 11.09
N ARG A 32 2.18 6.73 9.97
CA ARG A 32 1.00 5.98 9.55
C ARG A 32 0.97 5.82 8.03
N GLY A 33 0.49 4.67 7.58
CA GLY A 33 0.38 4.30 6.18
C GLY A 33 -1.06 4.10 5.73
N ILE A 34 -1.31 4.37 4.45
CA ILE A 34 -2.56 4.05 3.75
C ILE A 34 -2.19 3.43 2.41
N VAL A 35 -2.82 2.31 2.05
CA VAL A 35 -2.76 1.73 0.71
C VAL A 35 -4.16 1.61 0.14
N ARG A 36 -4.35 2.07 -1.11
CA ARG A 36 -5.62 1.96 -1.84
C ARG A 36 -5.40 1.26 -3.16
N HIS A 37 -6.16 0.20 -3.42
CA HIS A 37 -6.25 -0.42 -4.73
C HIS A 37 -7.21 0.39 -5.61
N LEU A 38 -6.70 0.94 -6.72
CA LEU A 38 -7.44 1.91 -7.53
C LEU A 38 -8.66 1.30 -8.23
N GLN A 39 -8.55 0.07 -8.70
CA GLN A 39 -9.59 -0.58 -9.49
C GLN A 39 -10.80 -0.98 -8.62
N SER A 40 -10.58 -1.44 -7.39
CA SER A 40 -11.67 -1.82 -6.48
C SER A 40 -12.08 -0.72 -5.50
N GLY A 41 -11.27 0.33 -5.34
CA GLY A 41 -11.46 1.36 -4.32
C GLY A 41 -11.12 0.92 -2.88
N ARG A 42 -10.92 -0.38 -2.62
CA ARG A 42 -10.55 -0.93 -1.31
C ARG A 42 -9.29 -0.26 -0.76
N GLU A 43 -9.34 0.10 0.51
CA GLU A 43 -8.31 0.83 1.23
C GLU A 43 -7.94 0.11 2.53
N TYR A 44 -6.68 0.22 2.95
CA TYR A 44 -6.16 -0.36 4.17
C TYR A 44 -5.18 0.60 4.85
N HIS A 45 -5.35 0.80 6.15
CA HIS A 45 -4.48 1.59 6.99
C HIS A 45 -3.48 0.69 7.71
N PHE A 46 -2.22 1.06 7.73
CA PHE A 46 -1.15 0.26 8.33
C PHE A 46 -0.20 1.10 9.19
N LEU A 47 0.40 0.45 10.18
CA LEU A 47 1.52 1.00 10.96
C LEU A 47 2.83 0.28 10.64
N ASP A 48 2.76 -0.95 10.11
CA ASP A 48 3.90 -1.73 9.62
C ASP A 48 3.83 -1.89 8.09
N VAL A 49 4.96 -1.69 7.42
CA VAL A 49 5.12 -1.89 5.97
C VAL A 49 4.92 -3.36 5.57
N ASN A 50 5.08 -4.31 6.50
CA ASN A 50 4.74 -5.71 6.25
C ASN A 50 3.25 -5.89 5.95
N ASP A 51 2.37 -5.11 6.60
CA ASP A 51 0.93 -5.19 6.36
C ASP A 51 0.55 -4.64 4.98
N LEU A 52 1.29 -3.64 4.47
CA LEU A 52 1.18 -3.16 3.09
C LEU A 52 1.45 -4.30 2.09
N ALA A 53 2.51 -5.08 2.31
CA ALA A 53 2.86 -6.19 1.43
C ALA A 53 1.78 -7.28 1.43
N LEU A 54 1.22 -7.60 2.60
CA LEU A 54 0.10 -8.54 2.73
C LEU A 54 -1.12 -8.09 1.95
N PHE A 55 -1.49 -6.81 2.05
CA PHE A 55 -2.60 -6.24 1.28
C PHE A 55 -2.39 -6.35 -0.23
N ILE A 56 -1.18 -6.01 -0.73
CA ILE A 56 -0.86 -6.07 -2.17
C ILE A 56 -0.86 -7.53 -2.66
N ALA A 57 -0.40 -8.47 -1.84
CA ALA A 57 -0.31 -9.89 -2.20
C ALA A 57 -1.66 -10.52 -2.59
N GLU A 58 -2.78 -9.99 -2.09
CA GLU A 58 -4.12 -10.43 -2.48
C GLU A 58 -4.44 -10.21 -3.96
N TYR A 59 -3.78 -9.25 -4.59
CA TYR A 59 -4.01 -8.86 -5.99
C TYR A 59 -2.95 -9.38 -6.95
N ILE A 60 -1.87 -9.99 -6.44
CA ILE A 60 -0.85 -10.60 -7.28
C ILE A 60 -1.30 -12.01 -7.64
N PRO A 61 -1.38 -12.37 -8.94
CA PRO A 61 -1.68 -13.74 -9.33
C PRO A 61 -0.68 -14.71 -8.69
N LYS A 62 -1.18 -15.71 -7.97
CA LYS A 62 -0.34 -16.77 -7.42
C LYS A 62 0.25 -17.54 -8.60
N VAL A 63 1.54 -17.34 -8.88
CA VAL A 63 2.25 -18.12 -9.89
C VAL A 63 2.23 -19.57 -9.40
N LYS A 64 1.50 -20.44 -10.10
CA LYS A 64 1.66 -21.88 -9.90
C LYS A 64 3.09 -22.22 -10.30
N ARG A 65 3.97 -22.43 -9.31
CA ARG A 65 5.23 -23.13 -9.57
C ARG A 65 4.85 -24.55 -10.00
N PHE A 66 5.09 -24.86 -11.27
CA PHE A 66 5.12 -26.24 -11.74
C PHE A 66 6.23 -26.93 -10.94
N SER A 67 5.85 -27.96 -10.17
CA SER A 67 6.79 -28.90 -9.54
C SER A 67 7.37 -29.84 -10.57
#